data_AF-A0A4R6JFX4-F1
#
_entry.id   AF-A0A4R6JFX4-F1
#
_cell.length_a   1.000
_cell.length_b   1.000
_cell.length_c   1.000
_cell.angle_alpha   90.00
_cell.angle_beta   90.00
_cell.angle_gamma   90.00
#
_symmetry.space_group_name_H-M   'P 1'
#
loop_
_entity.id
_entity.type
_entity.pdbx_description
1 polymer ?
#
loop_
_entity_poly.entity_id
_entity_poly.type
_entity_poly.pdbx_seq_one_letter_code
_entity_poly.pdbx_strand_id
1 'polypeptide(L)'
;MESAASVLGFAQRIPEQEVVALPDNERFPKALAGDWRYVRIELQSSAIATVNGLPSWTLEGLLVGIAARPSAYKDVAGLGQWLAEAAPGVDTANVVELLQPMGNATRQRAAYLLAASDSEHAAAAIVEAYPPSEIAWLGPREAGGFFDSNTKVNDTLLFNYLSIGTGS
;
A
#
# COMPACT_ATOMS: atom_id res chain seq x y z
N MET A 1 -1.82 -1.05 -9.13
CA MET A 1 -0.86 -0.87 -8.03
C MET A 1 0.49 -0.43 -8.57
N GLU A 2 1.29 -1.32 -9.14
CA GLU A 2 2.61 -0.97 -9.71
C GLU A 2 2.49 -0.02 -10.89
N SER A 3 1.43 -0.14 -11.70
CA SER A 3 1.11 0.85 -12.73
C SER A 3 0.91 2.25 -12.13
N ALA A 4 0.22 2.35 -10.99
CA ALA A 4 0.03 3.62 -10.29
C ALA A 4 1.36 4.13 -9.72
N ALA A 5 2.16 3.26 -9.09
CA ALA A 5 3.51 3.62 -8.62
C ALA A 5 4.41 4.12 -9.75
N SER A 6 4.34 3.49 -10.93
CA SER A 6 5.11 3.89 -12.13
C SER A 6 4.67 5.25 -12.65
N VAL A 7 3.36 5.44 -12.78
CA VAL A 7 2.77 6.69 -13.28
C VAL A 7 2.98 7.86 -12.31
N LEU A 8 3.08 7.60 -11.01
CA LEU A 8 3.45 8.57 -9.98
C LEU A 8 4.96 8.83 -9.90
N GLY A 9 5.78 8.13 -10.69
CA GLY A 9 7.23 8.31 -10.74
C GLY A 9 8.02 7.59 -9.63
N PHE A 10 7.37 6.72 -8.85
CA PHE A 10 8.00 6.02 -7.73
C PHE A 10 8.61 4.67 -8.12
N ALA A 11 8.00 3.96 -9.08
CA ALA A 11 8.54 2.68 -9.52
C ALA A 11 9.65 2.89 -10.56
N GLN A 12 10.84 2.33 -10.30
CA GLN A 12 11.96 2.33 -11.25
C GLN A 12 11.83 1.25 -12.32
N ARG A 13 11.02 0.21 -12.05
CA ARG A 13 10.79 -0.92 -12.95
C ARG A 13 9.38 -0.83 -13.51
N ILE A 14 9.27 -0.91 -14.83
CA ILE A 14 7.99 -1.08 -15.51
C ILE A 14 7.47 -2.48 -15.14
N PRO A 15 6.23 -2.62 -14.68
CA PRO A 15 5.68 -3.91 -14.34
C PRO A 15 5.56 -4.81 -15.58
N GLU A 16 5.81 -6.11 -15.42
CA GLU A 16 5.63 -7.10 -16.49
C GLU A 16 4.17 -7.19 -16.94
N GLN A 17 3.24 -6.95 -16.02
CA GLN A 17 1.81 -6.88 -16.27
C GLN A 17 1.22 -5.63 -15.65
N GLU A 18 0.44 -4.90 -16.44
CA GLU A 18 -0.29 -3.74 -15.97
C GLU A 18 -1.38 -4.14 -14.97
N VAL A 19 -1.70 -3.24 -14.04
CA VAL A 19 -2.51 -3.56 -12.86
C VAL A 19 -3.69 -2.61 -12.74
N VAL A 20 -4.90 -3.15 -12.93
CA VAL A 20 -6.15 -2.40 -12.72
C VAL A 20 -6.80 -2.73 -11.38
N ALA A 21 -7.38 -1.72 -10.74
CA ALA A 21 -8.29 -1.91 -9.64
C ALA A 21 -9.70 -2.16 -10.19
N LEU A 22 -10.40 -3.15 -9.65
CA LEU A 22 -11.78 -3.45 -9.99
C LEU A 22 -12.65 -3.48 -8.73
N PRO A 23 -13.92 -3.06 -8.81
CA PRO A 23 -14.93 -3.36 -7.81
C PRO A 23 -15.08 -4.87 -7.58
N ASP A 24 -15.55 -5.27 -6.40
CA ASP A 24 -15.61 -6.68 -6.01
C ASP A 24 -16.44 -7.55 -6.96
N ASN A 25 -17.48 -6.98 -7.58
CA ASN A 25 -18.41 -7.71 -8.44
C ASN A 25 -18.16 -7.54 -9.95
N GLU A 26 -17.15 -6.76 -10.34
CA GLU A 26 -16.88 -6.52 -11.76
C GLU A 26 -16.10 -7.66 -12.40
N ARG A 27 -16.51 -8.08 -13.61
CA ARG A 27 -15.84 -9.13 -14.35
C ARG A 27 -14.61 -8.56 -15.04
N PHE A 28 -13.45 -9.17 -14.80
CA PHE A 28 -12.25 -8.84 -15.54
C PHE A 28 -12.41 -9.24 -17.03
N PRO A 29 -12.22 -8.31 -17.97
CA PRO A 29 -12.37 -8.60 -19.40
C PRO A 29 -11.39 -9.67 -19.86
N LYS A 30 -11.89 -10.74 -20.50
CA LYS A 30 -11.04 -11.84 -21.02
C LYS A 30 -9.99 -11.36 -22.03
N ALA A 31 -10.28 -10.30 -22.78
CA ALA A 31 -9.38 -9.72 -23.76
C ALA A 31 -8.10 -9.12 -23.13
N LEU A 32 -8.11 -8.83 -21.82
CA LEU A 32 -6.97 -8.29 -21.09
C LEU A 32 -6.19 -9.39 -20.35
N ALA A 33 -6.65 -10.64 -20.40
CA ALA A 33 -5.98 -11.73 -19.70
C ALA A 33 -4.62 -12.05 -20.36
N GLY A 34 -3.56 -12.05 -19.54
CA GLY A 34 -2.18 -12.32 -19.98
C GLY A 34 -1.30 -11.09 -19.87
N ASP A 35 -1.77 -9.95 -20.37
CA ASP A 35 -1.02 -8.68 -20.34
C ASP A 35 -1.36 -7.83 -19.11
N TRP A 36 -2.56 -8.06 -18.53
CA TRP A 36 -3.04 -7.33 -17.37
C TRP A 36 -3.39 -8.27 -16.23
N ARG A 37 -3.23 -7.75 -15.02
CA ARG A 37 -3.72 -8.32 -13.79
C ARG A 37 -4.66 -7.34 -13.10
N TYR A 38 -5.48 -7.86 -12.18
CA TYR A 38 -6.43 -7.04 -11.45
C TYR A 38 -6.30 -7.26 -9.95
N VAL A 39 -6.72 -6.24 -9.20
CA VAL A 39 -6.92 -6.32 -7.76
C VAL A 39 -8.34 -5.87 -7.43
N ARG A 40 -9.03 -6.64 -6.59
CA ARG A 40 -10.39 -6.32 -6.14
C ARG A 40 -10.32 -5.46 -4.89
N ILE A 41 -10.33 -4.15 -5.11
CA ILE A 41 -10.37 -3.10 -4.10
C ILE A 41 -11.16 -1.94 -4.69
N GLU A 42 -12.20 -1.54 -3.99
CA GLU A 42 -12.93 -0.31 -4.26
C GLU A 42 -12.48 0.75 -3.24
N LEU A 43 -11.94 1.86 -3.74
CA LEU A 43 -11.55 3.02 -2.93
C LEU A 43 -12.48 4.19 -3.25
N GLN A 44 -12.59 5.12 -2.31
CA GLN A 44 -13.35 6.36 -2.51
C GLN A 44 -12.74 7.21 -3.62
N SER A 45 -13.51 8.14 -4.20
CA SER A 45 -13.08 8.97 -5.31
C SER A 45 -11.86 9.85 -4.99
N SER A 46 -11.64 10.22 -3.72
CA SER A 46 -10.45 10.96 -3.29
C SER A 46 -9.15 10.17 -3.44
N ALA A 47 -9.22 8.84 -3.56
CA ALA A 47 -8.08 7.98 -3.87
C ALA A 47 -7.75 7.93 -5.37
N ILE A 48 -8.52 8.60 -6.23
CA ILE A 48 -8.41 8.50 -7.69
C ILE A 48 -8.08 9.87 -8.27
N ALA A 49 -7.01 9.93 -9.07
CA ALA A 49 -6.63 11.08 -9.88
C ALA A 49 -6.63 10.70 -11.37
N THR A 50 -6.74 11.71 -12.24
CA THR A 50 -6.52 11.52 -13.68
C THR A 50 -5.05 11.77 -14.00
N VAL A 51 -4.37 10.76 -14.53
CA VAL A 51 -2.99 10.89 -15.02
C VAL A 51 -2.93 10.42 -16.47
N ASN A 52 -2.40 11.25 -17.35
CA ASN A 52 -2.34 11.00 -18.80
C ASN A 52 -3.71 10.60 -19.41
N GLY A 53 -4.79 11.18 -18.90
CA GLY A 53 -6.16 10.91 -19.36
C GLY A 53 -6.78 9.61 -18.84
N LEU A 54 -6.10 8.88 -17.96
CA LEU A 54 -6.60 7.65 -17.36
C LEU A 54 -6.79 7.80 -15.84
N PRO A 55 -7.80 7.15 -15.24
CA PRO A 55 -7.92 7.07 -13.79
C PRO A 55 -6.78 6.23 -13.21
N SER A 56 -6.06 6.80 -12.26
CA SER A 56 -5.01 6.13 -11.49
C SER A 56 -5.19 6.44 -10.01
N TRP A 57 -4.60 5.64 -9.15
CA TRP A 57 -4.60 5.96 -7.73
C TRP A 57 -3.67 7.14 -7.42
N THR A 58 -4.08 7.96 -6.45
CA THR A 58 -3.17 8.91 -5.79
C THR A 58 -2.14 8.16 -4.95
N LEU A 59 -1.17 8.87 -4.37
CA LEU A 59 -0.23 8.27 -3.43
C LEU A 59 -0.96 7.65 -2.23
N GLU A 60 -1.92 8.37 -1.65
CA GLU A 60 -2.73 7.91 -0.52
C GLU A 60 -3.56 6.67 -0.92
N GLY A 61 -4.19 6.73 -2.09
CA GLY A 61 -4.94 5.60 -2.66
C GLY A 61 -4.06 4.36 -2.86
N LEU A 62 -2.82 4.56 -3.34
CA LEU A 62 -1.86 3.49 -3.53
C LEU A 62 -1.43 2.86 -2.19
N LEU A 63 -1.12 3.67 -1.19
CA LEU A 63 -0.75 3.21 0.15
C LEU A 63 -1.88 2.40 0.80
N VAL A 64 -3.10 2.92 0.76
CA VAL A 64 -4.29 2.23 1.28
C VAL A 64 -4.56 0.94 0.49
N GLY A 65 -4.39 0.98 -0.83
CA GLY A 65 -4.52 -0.19 -1.69
C GLY A 65 -3.53 -1.30 -1.32
N ILE A 66 -2.25 -0.96 -1.16
CA ILE A 66 -1.20 -1.91 -0.75
C ILE A 66 -1.52 -2.47 0.64
N ALA A 67 -1.93 -1.62 1.59
CA ALA A 67 -2.36 -2.07 2.90
C ALA A 67 -3.58 -3.01 2.85
N ALA A 68 -4.49 -2.83 1.88
CA ALA A 68 -5.68 -3.68 1.73
C ALA A 68 -5.37 -5.04 1.09
N ARG A 69 -4.42 -5.09 0.15
CA ARG A 69 -3.98 -6.32 -0.54
C ARG A 69 -2.45 -6.34 -0.73
N PRO A 70 -1.67 -6.60 0.32
CA PRO A 70 -0.20 -6.56 0.23
C PRO A 70 0.36 -7.53 -0.81
N SER A 71 -0.23 -8.72 -0.92
CA SER A 71 0.19 -9.75 -1.88
C SER A 71 -0.07 -9.38 -3.35
N ALA A 72 -0.85 -8.33 -3.61
CA ALA A 72 -1.11 -7.82 -4.95
C ALA A 72 -0.02 -6.87 -5.44
N TYR A 73 0.88 -6.40 -4.57
CA TYR A 73 2.08 -5.65 -4.95
C TYR A 73 3.26 -6.63 -5.06
N LYS A 74 3.83 -6.76 -6.25
CA LYS A 74 4.87 -7.76 -6.58
C LYS A 74 6.27 -7.21 -6.44
N ASP A 75 6.47 -5.92 -6.73
CA ASP A 75 7.79 -5.28 -6.64
C ASP A 75 8.14 -4.84 -5.20
N VAL A 76 8.11 -5.76 -4.24
CA VAL A 76 8.30 -5.44 -2.81
C VAL A 76 9.63 -4.73 -2.54
N ALA A 77 10.68 -5.07 -3.29
CA ALA A 77 11.97 -4.39 -3.20
C ALA A 77 11.86 -2.92 -3.63
N GLY A 78 11.18 -2.65 -4.74
CA GLY A 78 10.89 -1.28 -5.17
C GLY A 78 10.02 -0.54 -4.17
N LEU A 79 9.01 -1.19 -3.58
CA LEU A 79 8.21 -0.61 -2.50
C LEU A 79 9.08 -0.13 -1.35
N GLY A 80 9.99 -0.95 -0.85
CA GLY A 80 10.90 -0.56 0.24
C GLY A 80 11.76 0.67 -0.10
N GLN A 81 12.15 0.83 -1.37
CA GLN A 81 12.95 1.96 -1.82
C GLN A 81 12.16 3.27 -1.88
N TRP A 82 11.01 3.27 -2.57
CA TRP A 82 10.28 4.52 -2.80
C TRP A 82 9.40 4.95 -1.63
N LEU A 83 9.07 4.05 -0.69
CA LEU A 83 8.18 4.39 0.42
C LEU A 83 8.72 5.55 1.26
N ALA A 84 10.03 5.53 1.58
CA ALA A 84 10.70 6.60 2.31
C ALA A 84 10.71 7.93 1.54
N GLU A 85 10.82 7.89 0.20
CA GLU A 85 10.80 9.08 -0.64
C GLU A 85 9.40 9.69 -0.77
N ALA A 86 8.36 8.84 -0.80
CA ALA A 86 6.97 9.27 -0.96
C ALA A 86 6.35 9.76 0.35
N ALA A 87 6.81 9.27 1.50
CA ALA A 87 6.23 9.53 2.80
C ALA A 87 6.01 11.03 3.15
N PRO A 88 6.95 11.96 2.82
CA PRO A 88 6.76 13.38 3.07
C PRO A 88 5.63 14.03 2.25
N GLY A 89 5.23 13.41 1.13
CA GLY A 89 4.18 13.91 0.25
C GLY A 89 2.76 13.46 0.60
N VAL A 90 2.61 12.63 1.64
CA VAL A 90 1.32 12.01 2.01
C VAL A 90 0.41 13.00 2.72
N ASP A 91 -0.80 13.20 2.19
CA ASP A 91 -1.88 13.85 2.95
C ASP A 91 -2.44 12.90 4.00
N THR A 92 -1.99 13.09 5.25
CA THR A 92 -2.37 12.25 6.39
C THR A 92 -3.88 12.26 6.64
N ALA A 93 -4.53 13.41 6.49
CA ALA A 93 -5.97 13.53 6.74
C ALA A 93 -6.76 12.71 5.70
N ASN A 94 -6.35 12.80 4.44
CA ASN A 94 -6.95 12.01 3.36
C ASN A 94 -6.73 10.50 3.57
N VAL A 95 -5.54 10.06 4.00
CA VAL A 95 -5.31 8.63 4.33
C VAL A 95 -6.25 8.15 5.44
N VAL A 96 -6.41 8.94 6.51
CA VAL A 96 -7.32 8.59 7.61
C VAL A 96 -8.76 8.45 7.10
N GLU A 97 -9.23 9.38 6.25
CA GLU A 97 -10.56 9.33 5.65
C GLU A 97 -10.74 8.07 4.77
N LEU A 98 -9.78 7.78 3.88
CA LEU A 98 -9.78 6.61 3.00
C LEU A 98 -9.80 5.28 3.78
N LEU A 99 -9.26 5.26 5.00
CA LEU A 99 -9.22 4.10 5.87
C LEU A 99 -10.50 3.88 6.68
N GLN A 100 -11.37 4.90 6.78
CA GLN A 100 -12.62 4.82 7.54
C GLN A 100 -13.52 3.63 7.14
N PRO A 101 -13.76 3.32 5.85
CA PRO A 101 -14.55 2.15 5.46
C PRO A 101 -13.78 0.83 5.53
N MET A 102 -12.46 0.86 5.71
CA MET A 102 -11.60 -0.32 5.60
C MET A 102 -11.63 -1.19 6.87
N GLY A 103 -11.32 -2.48 6.75
CA GLY A 103 -11.20 -3.37 7.91
C GLY A 103 -9.98 -3.06 8.78
N ASN A 104 -10.03 -3.42 10.06
CA ASN A 104 -8.99 -3.10 11.05
C ASN A 104 -7.56 -3.51 10.59
N ALA A 105 -7.40 -4.72 10.04
CA ALA A 105 -6.10 -5.18 9.54
C ALA A 105 -5.51 -4.29 8.42
N THR A 106 -6.36 -3.67 7.59
CA THR A 106 -5.92 -2.71 6.56
C THR A 106 -5.42 -1.42 7.19
N ARG A 107 -6.12 -0.90 8.20
CA ARG A 107 -5.74 0.33 8.92
C ARG A 107 -4.40 0.15 9.64
N GLN A 108 -4.24 -0.99 10.32
CA GLN A 108 -3.00 -1.36 10.98
C GLN A 108 -1.82 -1.44 10.00
N ARG A 109 -2.01 -2.11 8.85
CA ARG A 109 -0.98 -2.19 7.81
C ARG A 109 -0.65 -0.83 7.21
N ALA A 110 -1.63 0.04 7.02
CA ALA A 110 -1.39 1.39 6.52
C ALA A 110 -0.57 2.23 7.52
N ALA A 111 -0.91 2.16 8.81
CA ALA A 111 -0.10 2.79 9.86
C ALA A 111 1.33 2.25 9.87
N TYR A 112 1.50 0.93 9.73
CA TYR A 112 2.82 0.30 9.67
C TYR A 112 3.64 0.77 8.47
N LEU A 113 3.04 0.83 7.27
CA LEU A 113 3.72 1.30 6.06
C LEU A 113 4.23 2.74 6.24
N LEU A 114 3.45 3.63 6.86
CA LEU A 114 3.88 5.01 7.10
C LEU A 114 4.94 5.12 8.21
N ALA A 115 4.86 4.28 9.24
CA ALA A 115 5.90 4.22 10.28
C ALA A 115 7.23 3.70 9.70
N ALA A 116 7.15 2.69 8.84
CA ALA A 116 8.29 2.11 8.14
C ALA A 116 8.98 3.06 7.14
N SER A 117 8.34 4.19 6.83
CA SER A 117 8.79 5.17 5.86
C SER A 117 9.13 6.52 6.49
N ASP A 118 9.47 6.53 7.78
CA ASP A 118 9.79 7.73 8.56
C ASP A 118 8.66 8.78 8.66
N SER A 119 7.41 8.41 8.36
CA SER A 119 6.22 9.24 8.56
C SER A 119 5.52 8.89 9.88
N GLU A 120 6.27 8.96 10.98
CA GLU A 120 5.79 8.62 12.34
C GLU A 120 4.54 9.41 12.73
N HIS A 121 4.46 10.69 12.36
CA HIS A 121 3.29 11.53 12.63
C HIS A 121 2.03 11.00 11.95
N ALA A 122 2.14 10.59 10.68
CA ALA A 122 1.03 10.05 9.92
C ALA A 122 0.60 8.68 10.44
N ALA A 123 1.56 7.83 10.80
CA ALA A 123 1.30 6.54 11.44
C ALA A 123 0.59 6.73 12.79
N ALA A 124 1.04 7.68 13.61
CA ALA A 124 0.43 8.00 14.91
C ALA A 124 -1.02 8.48 14.75
N ALA A 125 -1.30 9.34 13.77
CA ALA A 125 -2.65 9.82 13.49
C ALA A 125 -3.61 8.67 13.13
N ILE A 126 -3.14 7.67 12.36
CA ILE A 126 -3.94 6.49 12.04
C ILE A 126 -4.15 5.61 13.28
N VAL A 127 -3.12 5.38 14.10
CA VAL A 127 -3.23 4.59 15.34
C VAL A 127 -4.17 5.26 16.35
N GLU A 128 -4.14 6.59 16.45
CA GLU A 128 -5.05 7.35 17.31
C GLU A 128 -6.51 7.25 16.83
N ALA A 129 -6.75 7.45 15.52
CA ALA A 129 -8.08 7.34 14.94
C ALA A 129 -8.62 5.90 14.97
N TYR A 130 -7.74 4.92 14.80
CA TYR A 130 -8.07 3.49 14.67
C TYR A 130 -7.11 2.61 15.49
N PRO A 131 -7.30 2.53 16.81
CA PRO A 131 -6.41 1.77 17.67
C PRO A 131 -6.33 0.28 17.28
N PRO A 132 -5.12 -0.30 17.20
CA PRO A 132 -4.95 -1.68 16.77
C PRO A 132 -5.47 -2.66 17.83
N SER A 133 -6.42 -3.52 17.45
CA SER A 133 -6.98 -4.52 18.37
C SER A 133 -6.28 -5.89 18.27
N GLU A 134 -6.03 -6.37 17.06
CA GLU A 134 -5.51 -7.73 16.77
C GLU A 134 -4.16 -7.70 16.06
N ILE A 135 -3.51 -8.86 15.90
CA ILE A 135 -2.30 -8.96 15.09
C ILE A 135 -2.67 -9.01 13.61
N ALA A 136 -2.23 -8.02 12.85
CA ALA A 136 -2.31 -8.02 11.40
C ALA A 136 -1.00 -8.52 10.79
N TRP A 137 -1.06 -9.19 9.64
CA TRP A 137 0.13 -9.67 8.93
C TRP A 137 0.32 -8.87 7.65
N LEU A 138 1.53 -8.35 7.44
CA LEU A 138 2.02 -7.82 6.17
C LEU A 138 2.87 -8.90 5.50
N GLY A 139 2.22 -9.76 4.71
CA GLY A 139 2.87 -10.91 4.06
C GLY A 139 2.30 -12.27 4.49
N PRO A 140 2.93 -13.38 4.06
CA PRO A 140 2.57 -14.74 4.46
C PRO A 140 2.66 -14.97 5.98
N ARG A 141 1.81 -15.86 6.50
CA ARG A 141 1.79 -16.22 7.94
C ARG A 141 2.82 -17.30 8.26
N GLU A 142 4.08 -16.92 8.21
CA GLU A 142 5.22 -17.83 8.39
C GLU A 142 6.10 -17.40 9.57
N ALA A 143 6.98 -18.29 10.03
CA ALA A 143 7.90 -17.99 11.11
C ALA A 143 8.98 -16.98 10.64
N GLY A 144 9.32 -16.03 11.52
CA GLY A 144 10.25 -14.94 11.23
C GLY A 144 9.52 -13.60 11.05
N GLY A 145 10.22 -12.61 10.50
CA GLY A 145 9.71 -11.25 10.31
C GLY A 145 10.05 -10.28 11.43
N PHE A 146 9.46 -9.09 11.31
CA PHE A 146 9.55 -8.02 12.29
C PHE A 146 8.16 -7.69 12.84
N PHE A 147 8.01 -7.73 14.16
CA PHE A 147 6.76 -7.34 14.82
C PHE A 147 6.84 -5.91 15.32
N ASP A 148 5.97 -5.06 14.79
CA ASP A 148 5.79 -3.69 15.28
C ASP A 148 4.67 -3.65 16.33
N SER A 149 5.04 -3.38 17.59
CA SER A 149 4.09 -3.37 18.70
C SER A 149 3.12 -2.20 18.67
N ASN A 150 3.51 -1.07 18.06
CA ASN A 150 2.70 0.14 18.00
C ASN A 150 1.48 -0.04 17.09
N THR A 151 1.67 -0.68 15.94
CA THR A 151 0.63 -0.95 14.95
C THR A 151 0.06 -2.37 15.04
N LYS A 152 0.67 -3.24 15.86
CA LYS A 152 0.41 -4.68 15.97
C LYS A 152 0.50 -5.40 14.62
N VAL A 153 1.45 -4.99 13.77
CA VAL A 153 1.70 -5.63 12.48
C VAL A 153 2.90 -6.56 12.61
N ASN A 154 2.73 -7.83 12.21
CA ASN A 154 3.84 -8.71 11.92
C ASN A 154 4.18 -8.63 10.44
N ASP A 155 5.36 -8.10 10.14
CA ASP A 155 5.85 -7.93 8.78
C ASP A 155 6.80 -9.07 8.39
N THR A 156 6.37 -9.86 7.43
CA THR A 156 7.16 -10.92 6.80
C THR A 156 7.50 -10.60 5.34
N LEU A 157 7.07 -9.44 4.85
CA LEU A 157 7.16 -9.02 3.45
C LEU A 157 8.21 -7.93 3.24
N LEU A 158 8.09 -6.82 3.96
CA LEU A 158 8.80 -5.57 3.66
C LEU A 158 10.07 -5.39 4.51
N PHE A 159 10.13 -5.97 5.71
CA PHE A 159 11.18 -5.73 6.71
C PHE A 159 12.61 -5.98 6.20
N ASN A 160 12.77 -6.96 5.30
CA ASN A 160 14.05 -7.28 4.67
C ASN A 160 14.54 -6.18 3.72
N TYR A 161 13.65 -5.31 3.24
CA TYR A 161 13.96 -4.25 2.28
C TYR A 161 14.06 -2.87 2.94
N LEU A 162 13.47 -2.68 4.12
CA LEU A 162 13.59 -1.45 4.91
C LEU A 162 14.99 -1.28 5.51
N SER A 163 15.64 -2.39 5.86
CA SER A 163 16.94 -2.43 6.54
C SER A 163 18.15 -2.33 5.61
N ILE A 164 17.94 -2.39 4.29
CA ILE A 164 19.03 -2.32 3.29
C ILE A 164 19.49 -0.87 3.03
N GLY A 165 18.74 0.13 3.51
CA GLY A 165 19.07 1.56 3.39
C GLY A 165 20.03 2.10 4.47
N THR A 166 20.23 1.41 5.59
CA THR A 166 21.15 1.84 6.65
C THR A 166 22.55 1.24 6.43
N GLY A 167 23.17 1.60 5.32
CA GLY A 167 24.61 1.43 5.13
C GLY A 167 25.34 2.60 5.80
N SER A 168 25.75 2.41 7.06
CA SER A 168 26.76 3.22 7.73
C SER A 168 27.82 2.33 8.35
#